data_AF-A0A0F9M220-F1
#
_entry.id   AF-A0A0F9M220-F1
#
_cell.length_a   1.000
_cell.length_b   1.000
_cell.length_c   1.000
_cell.angle_alpha   90.00
_cell.angle_beta   90.00
_cell.angle_gamma   90.00
#
_symmetry.space_group_name_H-M   'P 1'
#
loop_
_entity.id
_entity.type
_entity.pdbx_description
1 polymer ?
#
loop_
_entity_poly.entity_id
_entity_poly.type
_entity_poly.pdbx_seq_one_letter_code
_entity_poly.pdbx_strand_id
1 'polypeptide(L)'
;MLITPVSSAPLPWYDRSLESHIEDYDGQLGPHSLTLRAQYVIPAGKVFRLSTAYICVGRLTAATTVGLVNADIRIKGDEVVLRTMRHRDSSENTLNTFLFDLQIGDLMLNAENEVRIQTSDTSTGGIVRYTVAIIGNLFTI
;
A
#
# COMPACT_ATOMS: atom_id res chain seq x y z
N MET A 1 -50.90 -5.77 30.33
CA MET A 1 -50.33 -6.32 29.09
C MET A 1 -48.91 -5.77 29.00
N LEU A 2 -47.88 -6.57 29.30
CA LEU A 2 -46.48 -6.14 29.21
C LEU A 2 -46.07 -6.19 27.73
N ILE A 3 -45.66 -5.06 27.15
CA ILE A 3 -45.11 -5.00 25.80
C ILE A 3 -43.60 -5.16 25.96
N THR A 4 -43.07 -6.33 25.60
CA THR A 4 -41.62 -6.55 25.51
C THR A 4 -41.13 -5.86 24.22
N PRO A 5 -40.17 -4.93 24.26
CA PRO A 5 -39.61 -4.38 23.05
C PRO A 5 -38.85 -5.49 22.33
N VAL A 6 -39.28 -5.81 21.11
CA VAL A 6 -38.52 -6.69 20.21
C VAL A 6 -37.31 -5.87 19.75
N SER A 7 -36.13 -6.16 20.30
CA SER A 7 -34.88 -5.71 19.69
C SER A 7 -34.82 -6.39 18.33
N SER A 8 -35.01 -5.61 17.25
CA SER A 8 -34.70 -6.09 15.91
C SER A 8 -33.19 -6.31 15.86
N ALA A 9 -32.75 -7.56 15.74
CA ALA A 9 -31.39 -7.86 15.33
C ALA A 9 -31.09 -7.05 14.05
N PRO A 10 -29.93 -6.38 13.95
CA PRO A 10 -29.59 -5.63 12.75
C PRO A 10 -29.70 -6.55 11.54
N LEU A 11 -30.35 -6.05 10.48
CA LEU A 11 -30.52 -6.81 9.25
C LEU A 11 -29.14 -7.22 8.70
N PRO A 12 -28.97 -8.39 8.06
CA PRO A 12 -27.65 -8.90 7.63
C PRO A 12 -26.86 -7.95 6.73
N TRP A 13 -27.55 -7.06 5.99
CA TRP A 13 -26.94 -6.04 5.14
C TRP A 13 -26.42 -4.81 5.93
N TYR A 14 -26.61 -4.79 7.24
CA TYR A 14 -26.20 -3.72 8.15
C TYR A 14 -24.97 -4.09 8.99
N ASP A 15 -24.28 -5.21 8.71
CA ASP A 15 -22.96 -5.46 9.29
C ASP A 15 -21.90 -4.62 8.54
N ARG A 16 -21.88 -3.32 8.87
CA ARG A 16 -20.95 -2.30 8.38
C ARG A 16 -19.71 -2.23 9.28
N SER A 17 -19.06 -3.35 9.59
CA SER A 17 -17.72 -3.24 10.18
C SER A 17 -16.78 -2.65 9.12
N LEU A 18 -16.66 -1.33 9.11
CA LEU A 18 -15.58 -0.59 8.47
C LEU A 18 -14.30 -1.04 9.18
N GLU A 19 -13.75 -2.17 8.76
CA GLU A 19 -12.40 -2.52 9.16
C GLU A 19 -11.49 -1.65 8.28
N SER A 20 -10.97 -0.59 8.90
CA SER A 20 -9.90 0.18 8.30
C SER A 20 -8.70 -0.76 8.20
N HIS A 21 -8.32 -1.07 6.96
CA HIS A 21 -7.22 -1.97 6.68
C HIS A 21 -6.05 -1.14 6.15
N ILE A 22 -4.89 -1.37 6.78
CA ILE A 22 -3.64 -0.72 6.46
C ILE A 22 -2.68 -1.83 6.07
N GLU A 23 -2.21 -1.80 4.82
CA GLU A 23 -1.05 -2.58 4.39
C GLU A 23 0.14 -1.64 4.34
N ASP A 24 1.14 -1.87 5.19
CA ASP A 24 2.32 -1.02 5.30
C ASP A 24 3.64 -1.81 5.24
N TYR A 25 4.66 -1.12 4.78
CA TYR A 25 6.05 -1.55 4.84
C TYR A 25 6.90 -0.38 5.29
N ASP A 26 7.54 -0.52 6.46
CA ASP A 26 8.57 0.39 6.95
C ASP A 26 9.87 -0.38 7.20
N GLY A 27 10.89 -0.11 6.39
CA GLY A 27 12.13 -0.87 6.45
C GLY A 27 13.35 -0.10 5.94
N GLN A 28 14.52 -0.47 6.45
CA GLN A 28 15.81 0.09 6.06
C GLN A 28 16.65 -1.00 5.40
N LEU A 29 17.11 -0.73 4.18
CA LEU A 29 17.80 -1.72 3.37
C LEU A 29 18.93 -1.10 2.57
N GLY A 30 19.99 -1.87 2.36
CA GLY A 30 21.00 -1.54 1.36
C GLY A 30 20.57 -1.92 -0.07
N PRO A 31 21.50 -1.84 -1.04
CA PRO A 31 21.24 -2.22 -2.42
C PRO A 31 20.66 -3.61 -2.58
N HIS A 32 19.63 -3.72 -3.42
CA HIS A 32 18.93 -4.97 -3.67
C HIS A 32 18.16 -4.93 -5.00
N SER A 33 17.99 -6.11 -5.61
CA SER A 33 17.11 -6.29 -6.77
C SER A 33 15.64 -6.04 -6.41
N LEU A 34 14.77 -5.87 -7.42
CA LEU A 34 13.33 -5.74 -7.21
C LEU A 34 12.79 -6.86 -6.30
N THR A 35 12.25 -6.46 -5.16
CA THR A 35 11.77 -7.37 -4.10
C THR A 35 10.35 -7.01 -3.70
N LEU A 36 9.48 -8.01 -3.59
CA LEU A 36 8.14 -7.88 -3.02
C LEU A 36 8.25 -7.76 -1.50
N ARG A 37 7.65 -6.73 -0.92
CA ARG A 37 7.70 -6.44 0.53
C ARG A 37 6.41 -6.78 1.24
N ALA A 38 5.29 -6.49 0.60
CA ALA A 38 3.96 -6.72 1.13
C ALA A 38 3.01 -7.07 -0.02
N GLN A 39 2.01 -7.88 0.28
CA GLN A 39 1.04 -8.36 -0.70
C GLN A 39 -0.27 -8.62 0.03
N TYR A 40 -1.33 -7.97 -0.45
CA TYR A 40 -2.68 -8.17 0.04
C TYR A 40 -3.61 -8.53 -1.11
N VAL A 41 -4.36 -9.62 -0.96
CA VAL A 41 -5.39 -10.05 -1.90
C VAL A 41 -6.74 -9.78 -1.26
N ILE A 42 -7.63 -9.07 -1.97
CA ILE A 42 -8.97 -8.78 -1.46
C ILE A 42 -9.74 -10.09 -1.31
N PRO A 43 -10.24 -10.43 -0.10
CA PRO A 43 -10.95 -11.69 0.12
C PRO A 43 -12.22 -11.81 -0.72
N ALA A 44 -12.65 -13.04 -0.98
CA ALA A 44 -13.93 -13.31 -1.64
C ALA A 44 -15.10 -12.69 -0.87
N GLY A 45 -16.10 -12.17 -1.60
CA GLY A 45 -17.27 -11.51 -1.01
C GLY A 45 -16.97 -10.15 -0.37
N LYS A 46 -15.77 -9.59 -0.59
CA LYS A 46 -15.37 -8.27 -0.10
C LYS A 46 -15.04 -7.31 -1.24
N VAL A 47 -15.21 -6.02 -0.98
CA VAL A 47 -14.70 -4.91 -1.81
C VAL A 47 -13.83 -4.04 -0.92
N PHE A 48 -12.70 -3.59 -1.45
CA PHE A 48 -11.81 -2.67 -0.74
C PHE A 48 -11.85 -1.29 -1.39
N ARG A 49 -12.24 -0.26 -0.64
CA ARG A 49 -12.12 1.13 -1.06
C ARG A 49 -10.79 1.67 -0.59
N LEU A 50 -9.88 1.87 -1.53
CA LEU A 50 -8.61 2.55 -1.29
C LEU A 50 -8.86 4.05 -1.13
N SER A 51 -8.48 4.60 0.02
CA SER A 51 -8.66 6.02 0.35
C SER A 51 -7.37 6.82 0.21
N THR A 52 -6.23 6.23 0.54
CA THR A 52 -4.93 6.91 0.49
C THR A 52 -3.84 5.90 0.28
N ALA A 53 -2.79 6.25 -0.46
CA ALA A 53 -1.52 5.57 -0.32
C ALA A 53 -0.38 6.56 -0.44
N TYR A 54 0.69 6.34 0.31
CA TYR A 54 1.86 7.20 0.26
C TYR A 54 3.13 6.37 0.19
N ILE A 55 4.17 6.98 -0.39
CA ILE A 55 5.49 6.40 -0.54
C ILE A 55 6.49 7.44 -0.03
N CYS A 56 7.18 7.13 1.06
CA CYS A 56 8.32 7.89 1.54
C CYS A 56 9.59 7.08 1.30
N VAL A 57 10.59 7.71 0.68
CA VAL A 57 11.89 7.11 0.42
C VAL A 57 12.95 8.09 0.86
N GLY A 58 13.87 7.66 1.73
CA GLY A 58 14.95 8.52 2.20
C GLY A 58 16.27 7.78 2.34
N ARG A 59 17.34 8.35 1.79
CA ARG A 59 18.68 7.79 1.93
C ARG A 59 19.26 8.16 3.30
N LEU A 60 19.53 7.15 4.13
CA LEU A 60 20.05 7.27 5.50
C LEU A 60 21.58 7.24 5.56
N THR A 61 22.24 6.61 4.58
CA THR A 61 23.69 6.66 4.42
C THR A 61 24.05 6.81 2.95
N ALA A 62 25.10 7.58 2.66
CA ALA A 62 25.50 7.86 1.29
C ALA A 62 25.89 6.57 0.54
N ALA A 63 25.49 6.49 -0.72
CA ALA A 63 25.96 5.44 -1.62
C ALA A 63 27.30 5.85 -2.26
N THR A 64 28.14 4.86 -2.54
CA THR A 64 29.40 5.09 -3.26
C THR A 64 29.15 5.37 -4.74
N THR A 65 28.14 4.72 -5.32
CA THR A 65 27.76 4.89 -6.72
C THR A 65 26.27 5.18 -6.80
N VAL A 66 25.91 6.18 -7.62
CA VAL A 66 24.51 6.50 -7.91
C VAL A 66 23.83 5.29 -8.56
N GLY A 67 22.62 4.99 -8.12
CA GLY A 67 21.76 3.97 -8.73
C GLY A 67 20.29 4.31 -8.54
N LEU A 68 19.45 3.48 -9.12
CA LEU A 68 18.01 3.70 -9.12
C LEU A 68 17.39 3.19 -7.84
N VAL A 69 16.90 4.11 -7.01
CA VAL A 69 16.06 3.79 -5.87
C VAL A 69 14.61 3.84 -6.31
N ASN A 70 13.88 2.76 -6.08
CA ASN A 70 12.51 2.60 -6.49
C ASN A 70 11.67 2.04 -5.35
N ALA A 71 10.50 2.64 -5.16
CA ALA A 71 9.42 2.05 -4.38
C ALA A 71 8.15 2.15 -5.22
N ASP A 72 7.43 1.03 -5.32
CA ASP A 72 6.21 0.96 -6.10
C ASP A 72 5.09 0.19 -5.41
N ILE A 73 3.88 0.73 -5.56
CA ILE A 73 2.64 0.05 -5.25
C ILE A 73 2.00 -0.37 -6.57
N ARG A 74 1.73 -1.66 -6.73
CA ARG A 74 1.03 -2.20 -7.90
C ARG A 74 -0.31 -2.78 -7.48
N ILE A 75 -1.34 -2.38 -8.21
CA ILE A 75 -2.68 -2.90 -8.06
C ILE A 75 -3.00 -3.72 -9.31
N LYS A 76 -3.30 -5.00 -9.14
CA LYS A 76 -3.70 -5.93 -10.20
C LYS A 76 -5.16 -6.34 -10.02
N GLY A 77 -5.91 -6.36 -11.11
CA GLY A 77 -7.17 -7.11 -11.20
C GLY A 77 -6.96 -8.44 -11.92
N ASP A 78 -8.04 -9.02 -12.41
CA ASP A 78 -8.10 -10.24 -13.23
C ASP A 78 -7.33 -10.03 -14.54
N GLU A 79 -6.00 -10.08 -14.45
CA GLU A 79 -4.99 -9.98 -15.53
C GLU A 79 -4.54 -8.57 -15.97
N VAL A 80 -5.05 -7.49 -15.39
CA VAL A 80 -4.66 -6.11 -15.76
C VAL A 80 -4.06 -5.34 -14.58
N VAL A 81 -2.98 -4.58 -14.83
CA VAL A 81 -2.47 -3.59 -13.87
C VAL A 81 -3.43 -2.41 -13.85
N LEU A 82 -4.21 -2.29 -12.77
CA LEU A 82 -5.20 -1.23 -12.59
C LEU A 82 -4.52 0.11 -12.25
N ARG A 83 -3.43 0.06 -11.48
CA ARG A 83 -2.66 1.25 -11.10
C ARG A 83 -1.24 0.88 -10.71
N THR A 84 -0.28 1.72 -11.08
CA THR A 84 1.08 1.70 -10.55
C THR A 84 1.41 3.06 -9.96
N MET A 85 1.84 3.08 -8.71
CA MET A 85 2.43 4.26 -8.08
C MET A 85 3.91 4.00 -7.92
N ARG A 86 4.73 4.97 -8.31
CA ARG A 86 6.18 4.78 -8.33
C ARG A 86 6.89 6.06 -7.91
N HIS A 87 7.72 5.96 -6.88
CA HIS A 87 8.77 6.93 -6.65
C HIS A 87 10.07 6.40 -7.22
N ARG A 88 10.79 7.24 -7.96
CA ARG A 88 12.05 6.90 -8.61
C ARG A 88 13.04 8.04 -8.37
N ASP A 89 14.09 7.76 -7.61
CA ASP A 89 15.23 8.66 -7.46
C ASP A 89 16.45 8.00 -8.12
N SER A 90 17.08 8.74 -9.04
CA SER A 90 18.23 8.28 -9.82
C SER A 90 19.38 9.27 -9.84
N SER A 91 19.25 10.43 -9.19
CA SER A 91 20.20 11.53 -9.34
C SER A 91 21.09 11.76 -8.12
N GLU A 92 20.76 11.17 -6.97
CA GLU A 92 21.42 11.50 -5.71
C GLU A 92 21.96 10.26 -4.98
N ASN A 93 23.25 10.35 -4.61
CA ASN A 93 23.94 9.38 -3.75
C ASN A 93 24.18 9.92 -2.32
N THR A 94 23.79 11.16 -2.04
CA THR A 94 23.88 11.80 -0.73
C THR A 94 22.63 11.56 0.11
N LEU A 95 22.69 11.91 1.39
CA LEU A 95 21.54 11.88 2.30
C LEU A 95 20.41 12.75 1.76
N ASN A 96 19.22 12.19 1.64
CA ASN A 96 18.04 12.89 1.18
C ASN A 96 16.79 12.23 1.76
N THR A 97 15.66 12.94 1.72
CA THR A 97 14.37 12.39 2.08
C THR A 97 13.33 12.94 1.12
N PHE A 98 12.71 12.04 0.39
CA PHE A 98 11.61 12.34 -0.52
C PHE A 98 10.33 11.74 0.05
N LEU A 99 9.40 12.63 0.37
CA LEU A 99 8.03 12.24 0.64
C LEU A 99 7.22 12.39 -0.64
N PHE A 100 6.71 11.28 -1.16
CA PHE A 100 5.75 11.27 -2.25
C PHE A 100 4.40 10.84 -1.68
N ASP A 101 3.60 11.84 -1.30
CA ASP A 101 2.21 11.63 -0.91
C ASP A 101 1.33 11.68 -2.17
N LEU A 102 0.56 10.62 -2.40
CA LEU A 102 -0.40 10.58 -3.49
C LEU A 102 -1.80 10.35 -2.91
N GLN A 103 -2.62 11.40 -2.96
CA GLN A 103 -4.04 11.24 -2.74
C GLN A 103 -4.64 10.44 -3.91
N ILE A 104 -4.85 9.15 -3.67
CA ILE A 104 -5.57 8.29 -4.58
C ILE A 104 -7.05 8.62 -4.37
N GLY A 105 -7.67 9.24 -5.36
CA GLY A 105 -9.13 9.33 -5.41
C GLY A 105 -9.76 7.94 -5.26
N ASP A 106 -11.01 7.89 -4.80
CA ASP A 106 -11.71 6.65 -4.43
C ASP A 106 -11.57 5.53 -5.48
N LEU A 107 -10.66 4.58 -5.22
CA LEU A 107 -10.48 3.40 -6.06
C LEU A 107 -11.11 2.20 -5.35
N MET A 108 -12.08 1.58 -6.01
CA MET A 108 -12.72 0.36 -5.54
C MET A 108 -12.01 -0.86 -6.14
N LEU A 109 -11.56 -1.76 -5.28
CA LEU A 109 -10.94 -3.03 -5.66
C LEU A 109 -11.92 -4.16 -5.33
N ASN A 110 -12.22 -4.98 -6.34
CA ASN A 110 -13.12 -6.11 -6.17
C ASN A 110 -12.40 -7.28 -5.49
N ALA A 111 -13.16 -8.30 -5.11
CA ALA A 111 -12.61 -9.59 -4.68
C ALA A 111 -11.55 -10.08 -5.68
N GLU A 112 -10.52 -10.77 -5.16
CA GLU A 112 -9.41 -11.35 -5.93
C GLU A 112 -8.44 -10.33 -6.55
N ASN A 113 -8.78 -9.03 -6.53
CA ASN A 113 -7.82 -7.99 -6.85
C ASN A 113 -6.70 -7.99 -5.81
N GLU A 114 -5.53 -7.55 -6.23
CA GLU A 114 -4.31 -7.68 -5.45
C GLU A 114 -3.55 -6.37 -5.40
N VAL A 115 -3.03 -6.06 -4.23
CA VAL A 115 -2.17 -4.93 -3.96
C VAL A 115 -0.79 -5.45 -3.55
N ARG A 116 0.26 -4.95 -4.20
CA ARG A 116 1.66 -5.32 -3.96
C ARG A 116 2.50 -4.10 -3.67
N ILE A 117 3.36 -4.19 -2.67
CA ILE A 117 4.41 -3.21 -2.39
C ILE A 117 5.74 -3.82 -2.81
N GLN A 118 6.49 -3.12 -3.66
CA GLN A 118 7.79 -3.55 -4.14
C GLN A 118 8.83 -2.44 -3.96
N THR A 119 10.08 -2.84 -3.73
CA THR A 119 11.21 -1.92 -3.63
C THR A 119 12.40 -2.43 -4.44
N SER A 120 13.25 -1.53 -4.90
CA SER A 120 14.59 -1.86 -5.40
C SER A 120 15.57 -0.73 -5.12
N ASP A 121 16.85 -1.08 -5.08
CA ASP A 121 17.95 -0.13 -5.05
C ASP A 121 19.12 -0.69 -5.86
N THR A 122 19.41 -0.08 -7.00
CA THR A 122 20.54 -0.47 -7.86
C THR A 122 21.81 0.35 -7.60
N SER A 123 21.86 1.11 -6.51
CA SER A 123 23.07 1.83 -6.08
C SER A 123 24.13 0.86 -5.56
N THR A 124 25.34 1.38 -5.28
CA THR A 124 26.39 0.60 -4.62
C THR A 124 26.64 1.20 -3.24
N GLY A 125 26.53 0.39 -2.19
CA GLY A 125 26.57 0.86 -0.81
C GLY A 125 25.38 1.74 -0.41
N GLY A 126 25.45 2.31 0.79
CA GLY A 126 24.37 3.12 1.34
C GLY A 126 23.22 2.31 1.94
N ILE A 127 22.30 3.01 2.59
CA ILE A 127 21.08 2.48 3.21
C ILE A 127 19.96 3.45 2.86
N VAL A 128 18.84 2.91 2.42
CA VAL A 128 17.61 3.64 2.14
C VAL A 128 16.53 3.15 3.10
N ARG A 129 15.79 4.10 3.68
CA ARG A 129 14.52 3.85 4.35
C ARG A 129 13.40 3.95 3.34
N TYR A 130 12.52 2.96 3.37
CA TYR A 130 11.28 2.92 2.61
C TYR A 130 10.14 2.86 3.61
N THR A 131 9.20 3.79 3.49
CA THR A 131 7.94 3.75 4.21
C THR A 131 6.83 3.85 3.17
N VAL A 132 6.13 2.74 2.95
CA VAL A 132 5.05 2.63 1.97
C VAL A 132 3.82 2.17 2.71
N ALA A 133 2.71 2.88 2.58
CA ALA A 133 1.47 2.44 3.20
C ALA A 133 0.27 2.69 2.30
N ILE A 134 -0.73 1.84 2.50
CA ILE A 134 -1.97 1.79 1.74
C ILE A 134 -3.08 1.74 2.77
N ILE A 135 -3.98 2.72 2.70
CA ILE A 135 -5.02 2.91 3.70
C ILE A 135 -6.36 2.88 2.99
N GLY A 136 -7.24 2.01 3.45
CA GLY A 136 -8.59 1.92 2.92
C GLY A 136 -9.53 1.19 3.85
N ASN A 137 -10.70 0.87 3.31
CA ASN A 137 -11.79 0.27 4.05
C ASN A 137 -12.30 -0.97 3.33
N LEU A 138 -12.51 -2.04 4.08
CA LEU A 138 -13.09 -3.28 3.55
C LEU A 138 -14.62 -3.28 3.76
N PHE A 139 -15.36 -3.67 2.72
CA PHE A 139 -16.82 -3.78 2.71
C PHE A 139 -17.24 -5.19 2.36
N THR A 140 -18.32 -5.67 2.96
CA THR A 140 -18.99 -6.90 2.54
C THR A 140 -19.93 -6.60 1.38
N ILE A 141 -19.92 -7.45 0.35
CA ILE A 141 -20.87 -7.41 -0.79
C ILE A 141 -22.17 -8.11 -0.41
#